data_AF-A0A3M2ZHG9-F1
#
_entry.id   AF-A0A3M2ZHG9-F1
#
_cell.length_a   1.000
_cell.length_b   1.000
_cell.length_c   1.000
_cell.angle_alpha   90.00
_cell.angle_beta   90.00
_cell.angle_gamma   90.00
#
_symmetry.space_group_name_H-M   'P 1'
#
loop_
_entity.id
_entity.type
_entity.pdbx_description
1 polymer ?
#
loop_
_entity_poly.entity_id
_entity_poly.type
_entity_poly.pdbx_seq_one_letter_code
_entity_poly.pdbx_strand_id
1 'polypeptide(L)'
;MSLPSLADFPAILLPFITRARQTWRTALTELSAEALASFEAWPEARRTAFDRVCAASDFVTEQICRDPQMLLQLAGSGELERSFSVGELRGQIADALSSAVTEDELGRNLRRQRARQQVRIIWRDLTRQADLIETCRDLSEMADASIDLAYQWLYPRHCQQFGTPTGRHC
;
A
#
# COMPACT_ATOMS: atom_id res chain seq x y z
N MET A 1 -15.83 -6.99 16.64
CA MET A 1 -16.50 -5.80 17.21
C MET A 1 -16.91 -4.91 16.06
N SER A 2 -18.16 -4.46 15.99
CA SER A 2 -18.59 -3.52 14.94
C SER A 2 -18.02 -2.14 15.25
N LEU A 3 -17.23 -1.58 14.33
CA LEU A 3 -16.69 -0.23 14.47
C LEU A 3 -17.83 0.80 14.30
N PRO A 4 -17.77 1.95 14.99
CA PRO A 4 -18.83 2.95 14.94
C PRO A 4 -19.05 3.51 13.53
N SER A 5 -20.30 3.88 13.23
CA SER A 5 -20.69 4.47 11.94
C SER A 5 -19.89 5.72 11.61
N LEU A 6 -19.51 5.86 10.35
CA LEU A 6 -18.77 7.01 9.84
C LEU A 6 -19.69 8.23 9.69
N ALA A 7 -19.24 9.40 10.16
CA ALA A 7 -19.94 10.66 9.95
C ALA A 7 -19.85 11.12 8.48
N ASP A 8 -20.86 11.88 8.04
CA ASP A 8 -20.89 12.52 6.72
C ASP A 8 -19.73 13.51 6.54
N PHE A 9 -19.34 13.75 5.28
CA PHE A 9 -18.24 14.65 4.96
C PHE A 9 -18.60 16.10 5.28
N PRO A 10 -17.81 16.79 6.14
CA PRO A 10 -17.96 18.23 6.32
C PRO A 10 -17.80 18.97 4.99
N ALA A 11 -18.64 19.99 4.76
CA ALA A 11 -18.62 20.75 3.51
C ALA A 11 -17.24 21.36 3.17
N ILE A 12 -16.43 21.66 4.20
CA ILE A 12 -15.07 22.19 4.05
C ILE A 12 -14.11 21.22 3.35
N LEU A 13 -14.38 19.90 3.36
CA LEU A 13 -13.54 18.89 2.71
C LEU A 13 -13.94 18.62 1.25
N LEU A 14 -15.12 19.06 0.81
CA LEU A 14 -15.62 18.80 -0.55
C LEU A 14 -14.70 19.29 -1.67
N PRO A 15 -14.05 20.46 -1.58
CA PRO A 15 -13.12 20.90 -2.62
C PRO A 15 -11.90 19.98 -2.77
N PHE A 16 -11.39 19.45 -1.65
CA PHE A 16 -10.25 18.52 -1.64
C PHE A 16 -10.63 17.19 -2.29
N ILE A 17 -11.80 16.65 -1.93
CA ILE A 17 -12.34 15.42 -2.54
C ILE A 17 -12.52 15.60 -4.04
N THR A 18 -13.11 16.73 -4.46
CA THR A 18 -13.35 17.04 -5.87
C THR A 18 -12.05 17.11 -6.65
N ARG A 19 -11.03 17.78 -6.11
CA ARG A 19 -9.69 17.84 -6.72
C ARG A 19 -9.06 16.46 -6.83
N ALA A 20 -9.06 15.68 -5.76
CA ALA A 20 -8.50 14.33 -5.75
C ALA A 20 -9.18 13.42 -6.78
N ARG A 21 -10.51 13.44 -6.86
CA ARG A 21 -11.28 12.71 -7.89
C ARG A 21 -10.88 13.13 -9.30
N GLN A 22 -10.74 14.43 -9.56
CA GLN A 22 -10.38 14.91 -10.88
C GLN A 22 -8.98 14.46 -11.27
N THR A 23 -7.99 14.65 -10.38
CA THR A 23 -6.61 14.20 -10.63
C THR A 23 -6.55 12.69 -10.84
N TRP A 24 -7.27 11.93 -10.03
CA TRP A 24 -7.38 10.47 -10.17
C TRP A 24 -7.97 10.05 -11.51
N ARG A 25 -9.09 10.66 -11.93
CA ARG A 25 -9.72 10.37 -13.24
C ARG A 25 -8.77 10.69 -14.40
N THR A 26 -8.02 11.79 -14.32
CA THR A 26 -7.00 12.12 -15.32
C THR A 26 -5.94 11.03 -15.38
N ALA A 27 -5.38 10.63 -14.23
CA ALA A 27 -4.36 9.59 -14.15
C ALA A 27 -4.85 8.23 -14.68
N LEU A 28 -6.12 7.88 -14.42
CA LEU A 28 -6.74 6.67 -14.98
C LEU A 28 -6.92 6.74 -16.50
N THR A 29 -7.31 7.90 -17.02
CA THR A 29 -7.50 8.11 -18.46
C THR A 29 -6.16 8.00 -19.19
N GLU A 30 -5.07 8.51 -18.60
CA GLU A 30 -3.71 8.37 -19.11
C GLU A 30 -3.20 6.91 -19.04
N LEU A 31 -3.69 6.13 -18.07
CA LEU A 31 -3.34 4.71 -17.93
C LEU A 31 -4.04 3.85 -18.98
N SER A 32 -5.37 3.79 -18.98
CA SER A 32 -6.17 3.15 -20.04
C SER A 32 -7.68 3.43 -19.92
N ALA A 33 -8.43 3.19 -21.00
CA ALA A 33 -9.90 3.29 -20.97
C ALA A 33 -10.53 2.25 -20.04
N GLU A 34 -9.98 1.04 -19.97
CA GLU A 34 -10.42 -0.03 -19.08
C GLU A 34 -10.18 0.31 -17.60
N ALA A 35 -9.08 1.01 -17.30
CA ALA A 35 -8.77 1.48 -15.95
C ALA A 35 -9.82 2.48 -15.44
N LEU A 36 -10.21 3.43 -16.29
CA LEU A 36 -11.29 4.37 -15.99
C LEU A 36 -12.64 3.66 -15.81
N ALA A 37 -12.99 2.76 -16.73
CA ALA A 37 -14.23 1.99 -16.66
C ALA A 37 -14.30 1.12 -15.39
N SER A 38 -13.19 0.50 -14.98
CA SER A 38 -13.09 -0.28 -13.74
C SER A 38 -13.42 0.57 -12.52
N PHE A 39 -12.87 1.78 -12.42
CA PHE A 39 -13.17 2.70 -11.32
C PHE A 39 -14.63 3.18 -11.34
N GLU A 40 -15.18 3.49 -12.51
CA GLU A 40 -16.59 3.90 -12.63
C GLU A 40 -17.56 2.77 -12.24
N ALA A 41 -17.17 1.52 -12.50
CA ALA A 41 -17.94 0.33 -12.12
C ALA A 41 -17.82 -0.02 -10.62
N TRP A 42 -17.01 0.69 -9.82
CA TRP A 42 -16.90 0.39 -8.38
C TRP A 42 -18.23 0.52 -7.64
N PRO A 43 -18.48 -0.31 -6.61
CA PRO A 43 -19.62 -0.11 -5.73
C PRO A 43 -19.59 1.27 -5.06
N GLU A 44 -20.77 1.82 -4.77
CA GLU A 44 -20.86 3.15 -4.14
C GLU A 44 -20.09 3.21 -2.82
N ALA A 45 -20.19 2.17 -1.99
CA ALA A 45 -19.45 2.07 -0.74
C ALA A 45 -17.92 2.26 -0.92
N ARG A 46 -17.33 1.74 -2.01
CA ARG A 46 -15.90 1.89 -2.29
C ARG A 46 -15.57 3.29 -2.80
N ARG A 47 -16.45 3.92 -3.58
CA ARG A 47 -16.28 5.33 -4.00
C ARG A 47 -16.39 6.29 -2.81
N THR A 48 -17.30 6.05 -1.88
CA THR A 48 -17.38 6.81 -0.63
C THR A 48 -16.13 6.61 0.23
N ALA A 49 -15.61 5.38 0.30
CA ALA A 49 -14.35 5.08 0.99
C ALA A 49 -13.17 5.82 0.35
N PHE A 50 -13.08 5.83 -0.99
CA PHE A 50 -12.09 6.59 -1.74
C PHE A 50 -12.10 8.07 -1.35
N ASP A 51 -13.27 8.71 -1.36
CA ASP A 51 -13.41 10.12 -0.99
C ASP A 51 -12.91 10.40 0.43
N ARG A 52 -13.22 9.49 1.36
CA ARG A 52 -12.79 9.61 2.76
C ARG A 52 -11.29 9.54 2.88
N VAL A 53 -10.68 8.58 2.21
CA VAL A 53 -9.24 8.40 2.23
C VAL A 53 -8.54 9.59 1.60
N CYS A 54 -9.04 10.09 0.45
CA CYS A 54 -8.49 11.27 -0.18
C CYS A 54 -8.69 12.56 0.64
N ALA A 55 -9.81 12.70 1.36
CA ALA A 55 -10.04 13.83 2.23
C ALA A 55 -9.13 13.85 3.47
N ALA A 56 -8.69 12.68 3.93
CA ALA A 56 -7.97 12.52 5.18
C ALA A 56 -6.47 12.19 5.02
N SER A 57 -6.01 11.84 3.82
CA SER A 57 -4.61 11.48 3.56
C SER A 57 -4.11 11.97 2.20
N ASP A 58 -3.34 13.07 2.23
CA ASP A 58 -2.59 13.55 1.08
C ASP A 58 -1.58 12.49 0.60
N PHE A 59 -0.92 11.80 1.53
CA PHE A 59 0.00 10.71 1.22
C PHE A 59 -0.65 9.65 0.33
N VAL A 60 -1.83 9.15 0.70
CA VAL A 60 -2.52 8.13 -0.13
C VAL A 60 -2.88 8.72 -1.48
N THR A 61 -3.42 9.95 -1.52
CA THR A 61 -3.77 10.63 -2.77
C THR A 61 -2.57 10.75 -3.71
N GLU A 62 -1.40 11.13 -3.20
CA GLU A 62 -0.16 11.21 -3.97
C GLU A 62 0.30 9.84 -4.48
N GLN A 63 0.29 8.81 -3.61
CA GLN A 63 0.71 7.46 -3.99
C GLN A 63 -0.16 6.85 -5.09
N ILE A 64 -1.49 6.96 -4.97
CA ILE A 64 -2.43 6.39 -5.94
C ILE A 64 -2.40 7.16 -7.26
N CYS A 65 -2.22 8.49 -7.23
CA CYS A 65 -2.08 9.25 -8.49
C CYS A 65 -0.77 8.91 -9.22
N ARG A 66 0.28 8.58 -8.48
CA ARG A 66 1.58 8.18 -9.06
C ARG A 66 1.56 6.76 -9.64
N ASP A 67 0.86 5.84 -9.01
CA ASP A 67 0.67 4.46 -9.48
C ASP A 67 -0.81 4.09 -9.41
N PRO A 68 -1.63 4.49 -10.40
CA PRO A 68 -3.07 4.19 -10.39
C PRO A 68 -3.37 2.69 -10.49
N GLN A 69 -2.51 1.96 -11.19
CA GLN A 69 -2.64 0.52 -11.35
C GLN A 69 -2.55 -0.19 -10.00
N MET A 70 -1.70 0.27 -9.07
CA MET A 70 -1.61 -0.29 -7.72
C MET A 70 -2.95 -0.25 -6.98
N LEU A 71 -3.65 0.88 -6.98
CA LEU A 71 -4.95 0.99 -6.29
C LEU A 71 -6.02 0.12 -6.96
N LEU A 72 -6.06 0.09 -8.30
CA LEU A 72 -6.97 -0.80 -9.03
C LEU A 72 -6.71 -2.28 -8.71
N GLN A 73 -5.44 -2.67 -8.59
CA GLN A 73 -5.07 -4.03 -8.19
C GLN A 73 -5.51 -4.35 -6.77
N LEU A 74 -5.31 -3.45 -5.80
CA LEU A 74 -5.77 -3.62 -4.42
C LEU A 74 -7.30 -3.75 -4.34
N ALA A 75 -8.03 -2.96 -5.13
CA ALA A 75 -9.49 -3.02 -5.19
C ALA A 75 -9.99 -4.29 -5.89
N GLY A 76 -9.32 -4.71 -6.97
CA GLY A 76 -9.66 -5.90 -7.74
C GLY A 76 -9.40 -7.21 -6.99
N SER A 77 -8.36 -7.25 -6.15
CA SER A 77 -8.07 -8.39 -5.26
C SER A 77 -8.90 -8.40 -3.98
N GLY A 78 -9.68 -7.35 -3.71
CA GLY A 78 -10.47 -7.19 -2.47
C GLY A 78 -9.61 -6.92 -1.22
N GLU A 79 -8.34 -6.56 -1.40
CA GLU A 79 -7.38 -6.35 -0.31
C GLU A 79 -7.63 -5.05 0.46
N LEU A 80 -8.34 -4.10 -0.16
CA LEU A 80 -8.80 -2.91 0.53
C LEU A 80 -9.78 -3.28 1.64
N GLU A 81 -10.70 -4.22 1.40
CA GLU A 81 -11.79 -4.51 2.32
C GLU A 81 -11.54 -5.69 3.27
N ARG A 82 -10.58 -6.57 2.99
CA ARG A 82 -10.28 -7.75 3.84
C ARG A 82 -9.03 -7.59 4.73
N SER A 83 -9.08 -8.17 5.92
CA SER A 83 -7.90 -8.38 6.77
C SER A 83 -6.96 -9.40 6.12
N PHE A 84 -5.68 -9.28 6.42
CA PHE A 84 -4.69 -10.27 6.00
C PHE A 84 -4.60 -11.42 7.00
N SER A 85 -4.33 -12.61 6.47
CA SER A 85 -3.96 -13.76 7.26
C SER A 85 -2.51 -13.62 7.75
N VAL A 86 -2.16 -14.36 8.80
CA VAL A 86 -0.82 -14.30 9.41
C VAL A 86 0.25 -14.63 8.37
N GLY A 87 1.23 -13.74 8.20
CA GLY A 87 2.36 -13.92 7.28
C GLY A 87 2.05 -13.58 5.81
N GLU A 88 0.81 -13.24 5.49
CA GLU A 88 0.42 -12.87 4.12
C GLU A 88 1.08 -11.56 3.68
N LEU A 89 1.12 -10.56 4.56
CA LEU A 89 1.80 -9.29 4.30
C LEU A 89 3.27 -9.54 3.98
N ARG A 90 3.96 -10.28 4.87
CA ARG A 90 5.36 -10.66 4.68
C ARG A 90 5.56 -11.42 3.36
N GLY A 91 4.67 -12.35 3.03
CA GLY A 91 4.70 -13.11 1.78
C GLY A 91 4.65 -12.21 0.55
N GLN A 92 3.72 -11.25 0.50
CA GLN A 92 3.63 -10.30 -0.62
C GLN A 92 4.90 -9.46 -0.79
N ILE A 93 5.54 -9.04 0.31
CA ILE A 93 6.82 -8.34 0.24
C ILE A 93 7.89 -9.29 -0.28
N ALA A 94 7.98 -10.51 0.25
CA ALA A 94 8.99 -11.50 -0.16
C ALA A 94 8.92 -11.81 -1.66
N ASP A 95 7.71 -12.05 -2.19
CA ASP A 95 7.48 -12.36 -3.61
C ASP A 95 7.90 -11.20 -4.53
N ALA A 96 7.71 -9.96 -4.08
CA ALA A 96 8.16 -8.81 -4.85
C ALA A 96 9.69 -8.68 -4.85
N LEU A 97 10.34 -8.98 -3.73
CA LEU A 97 11.80 -8.89 -3.61
C LEU A 97 12.51 -10.06 -4.29
N SER A 98 11.89 -11.24 -4.40
CA SER A 98 12.50 -12.40 -5.08
C SER A 98 12.70 -12.17 -6.58
N SER A 99 11.98 -11.23 -7.19
CA SER A 99 12.18 -10.83 -8.59
C SER A 99 13.37 -9.89 -8.81
N ALA A 100 13.98 -9.35 -7.75
CA ALA A 100 15.11 -8.44 -7.87
C ALA A 100 16.42 -9.21 -8.14
N VAL A 101 17.14 -8.78 -9.17
CA VAL A 101 18.46 -9.30 -9.55
C VAL A 101 19.56 -8.37 -9.02
N THR A 102 19.29 -7.06 -8.98
CA THR A 102 20.23 -6.02 -8.53
C THR A 102 19.78 -5.33 -7.24
N GLU A 103 20.71 -4.69 -6.53
CA GLU A 103 20.38 -3.88 -5.34
C GLU A 103 19.44 -2.72 -5.66
N ASP A 104 19.59 -2.10 -6.83
CA ASP A 104 18.69 -1.04 -7.28
C ASP A 104 17.26 -1.55 -7.54
N GLU A 105 17.13 -2.75 -8.11
CA GLU A 105 15.83 -3.42 -8.24
C GLU A 105 15.23 -3.78 -6.89
N LEU A 106 16.04 -4.31 -5.96
CA LEU A 106 15.58 -4.60 -4.60
C LEU A 106 15.02 -3.34 -3.94
N GLY A 107 15.79 -2.24 -3.97
CA GLY A 107 15.38 -0.97 -3.39
C GLY A 107 14.14 -0.38 -4.06
N ARG A 108 13.97 -0.55 -5.39
CA ARG A 108 12.75 -0.14 -6.11
C ARG A 108 11.53 -0.99 -5.71
N ASN A 109 11.68 -2.32 -5.70
CA ASN A 109 10.61 -3.25 -5.38
C ASN A 109 10.15 -3.08 -3.93
N LEU A 110 11.10 -2.90 -3.00
CA LEU A 110 10.80 -2.67 -1.58
C LEU A 110 10.02 -1.37 -1.38
N ARG A 111 10.44 -0.28 -2.01
CA ARG A 111 9.72 1.01 -1.92
C ARG A 111 8.29 0.90 -2.47
N ARG A 112 8.11 0.21 -3.60
CA ARG A 112 6.80 0.01 -4.22
C ARG A 112 5.88 -0.85 -3.33
N GLN A 113 6.39 -1.95 -2.77
CA GLN A 113 5.59 -2.77 -1.87
C GLN A 113 5.26 -2.06 -0.56
N ARG A 114 6.22 -1.32 0.02
CA ARG A 114 5.96 -0.53 1.22
C ARG A 114 4.87 0.50 0.97
N ALA A 115 4.93 1.22 -0.15
CA ALA A 115 3.87 2.16 -0.53
C ALA A 115 2.50 1.46 -0.69
N ARG A 116 2.46 0.30 -1.37
CA ARG A 116 1.25 -0.51 -1.53
C ARG A 116 0.64 -0.88 -0.18
N GLN A 117 1.44 -1.41 0.75
CA GLN A 117 0.95 -1.83 2.07
C GLN A 117 0.53 -0.62 2.92
N GLN A 118 1.28 0.49 2.88
CA GLN A 118 0.88 1.73 3.57
C GLN A 118 -0.48 2.25 3.06
N VAL A 119 -0.70 2.27 1.74
CA VAL A 119 -1.98 2.67 1.16
C VAL A 119 -3.11 1.77 1.66
N ARG A 120 -2.92 0.45 1.65
CA ARG A 120 -3.92 -0.50 2.17
C ARG A 120 -4.22 -0.27 3.66
N ILE A 121 -3.19 -0.15 4.49
CA ILE A 121 -3.33 0.03 5.94
C ILE A 121 -4.09 1.33 6.24
N ILE A 122 -3.66 2.46 5.63
CA ILE A 122 -4.30 3.76 5.82
C ILE A 122 -5.75 3.73 5.32
N TRP A 123 -6.00 3.08 4.17
CA TRP A 123 -7.36 2.90 3.66
C TRP A 123 -8.25 2.20 4.69
N ARG A 124 -7.80 1.06 5.22
CA ARG A 124 -8.57 0.26 6.19
C ARG A 124 -8.80 0.99 7.51
N ASP A 125 -7.81 1.75 7.99
CA ASP A 125 -7.92 2.55 9.20
C ASP A 125 -8.95 3.68 9.02
N LEU A 126 -8.80 4.48 7.97
CA LEU A 126 -9.67 5.64 7.70
C LEU A 126 -11.11 5.25 7.33
N THR A 127 -11.31 4.05 6.79
CA THR A 127 -12.62 3.51 6.44
C THR A 127 -13.23 2.63 7.53
N ARG A 128 -12.57 2.53 8.70
CA ARG A 128 -13.03 1.72 9.84
C ARG A 128 -13.26 0.25 9.47
N GLN A 129 -12.37 -0.29 8.65
CA GLN A 129 -12.32 -1.72 8.29
C GLN A 129 -11.31 -2.49 9.12
N ALA A 130 -10.35 -1.78 9.73
CA ALA A 130 -9.41 -2.30 10.73
C ALA A 130 -9.57 -1.53 12.03
N ASP A 131 -9.41 -2.22 13.17
CA ASP A 131 -9.29 -1.56 14.47
C ASP A 131 -7.84 -1.12 14.72
N LEU A 132 -7.62 -0.35 15.79
CA LEU A 132 -6.28 0.17 16.12
C LEU A 132 -5.25 -0.96 16.32
N ILE A 133 -5.67 -2.11 16.86
CA ILE A 133 -4.77 -3.24 17.13
C ILE A 133 -4.33 -3.86 15.81
N GLU A 134 -5.26 -4.08 14.87
CA GLU A 134 -4.96 -4.54 13.52
C GLU A 134 -4.06 -3.54 12.78
N THR A 135 -4.39 -2.25 12.79
CA THR A 135 -3.58 -1.21 12.15
C THR A 135 -2.14 -1.18 12.69
N CYS A 136 -1.97 -1.20 14.02
CA CYS A 136 -0.64 -1.24 14.63
C CYS A 136 0.12 -2.52 14.28
N ARG A 137 -0.56 -3.68 14.28
CA ARG A 137 0.05 -4.95 13.89
C ARG A 137 0.53 -4.94 12.45
N ASP A 138 -0.32 -4.53 11.51
CA ASP A 138 0.02 -4.48 10.08
C ASP A 138 1.20 -3.52 9.84
N LEU A 139 1.26 -2.38 10.55
CA LEU A 139 2.40 -1.44 10.48
C LEU A 139 3.70 -2.07 10.98
N SER A 140 3.66 -2.76 12.13
CA SER A 140 4.83 -3.47 12.67
C SER A 140 5.27 -4.60 11.76
N GLU A 141 4.35 -5.44 11.30
CA GLU A 141 4.65 -6.55 10.39
C GLU A 141 5.28 -6.05 9.08
N MET A 142 4.74 -4.96 8.51
CA MET A 142 5.32 -4.34 7.31
C MET A 142 6.75 -3.85 7.57
N ALA A 143 7.01 -3.22 8.71
CA ALA A 143 8.35 -2.72 9.04
C ALA A 143 9.35 -3.87 9.23
N ASP A 144 9.01 -4.87 10.04
CA ASP A 144 9.85 -6.03 10.31
C ASP A 144 10.13 -6.82 9.03
N ALA A 145 9.09 -7.10 8.23
CA ALA A 145 9.24 -7.79 6.95
C ALA A 145 10.13 -7.01 5.98
N SER A 146 9.98 -5.68 5.91
CA SER A 146 10.79 -4.83 5.02
C SER A 146 12.28 -4.89 5.38
N ILE A 147 12.59 -4.87 6.68
CA ILE A 147 13.98 -4.91 7.18
C ILE A 147 14.56 -6.30 6.98
N ASP A 148 13.89 -7.33 7.48
CA ASP A 148 14.38 -8.70 7.46
C ASP A 148 14.62 -9.20 6.04
N LEU A 149 13.65 -8.98 5.13
CA LEU A 149 13.73 -9.53 3.79
C LEU A 149 14.80 -8.80 2.95
N ALA A 150 14.97 -7.48 3.15
CA ALA A 150 16.06 -6.74 2.53
C ALA A 150 17.42 -7.24 3.04
N TYR A 151 17.56 -7.43 4.35
CA TYR A 151 18.76 -7.99 4.97
C TYR A 151 19.07 -9.39 4.42
N GLN A 152 18.08 -10.28 4.39
CA GLN A 152 18.21 -11.66 3.87
C GLN A 152 18.65 -11.68 2.40
N TRP A 153 18.23 -10.70 1.60
CA TRP A 153 18.64 -10.60 0.21
C TRP A 153 20.07 -10.06 0.05
N LEU A 154 20.45 -9.03 0.83
CA LEU A 154 21.72 -8.31 0.73
C LEU A 154 22.89 -9.08 1.35
N TYR A 155 22.68 -9.65 2.53
CA TYR A 155 23.73 -10.30 3.32
C TYR A 155 24.54 -11.37 2.53
N PRO A 156 23.92 -12.37 1.87
CA PRO A 156 24.69 -13.37 1.13
C PRO A 156 25.48 -12.78 -0.04
N ARG A 157 24.96 -11.75 -0.71
CA ARG A 157 25.64 -11.07 -1.83
C ARG A 157 26.84 -10.27 -1.35
N HIS A 158 26.68 -9.56 -0.23
CA HIS A 158 27.78 -8.83 0.39
C HIS A 158 28.87 -9.78 0.90
N CYS A 159 28.47 -10.92 1.46
CA CYS A 159 29.43 -11.96 1.85
C CYS A 159 30.21 -12.54 0.66
N GLN A 160 29.56 -12.70 -0.51
CA GLN A 160 30.23 -13.13 -1.73
C GLN A 160 31.22 -12.08 -2.25
N GLN A 161 30.88 -10.79 -2.15
CA GLN A 161 31.69 -9.70 -2.67
C GLN A 161 32.85 -9.32 -1.74
N PHE A 162 32.64 -9.35 -0.42
CA PHE A 162 33.57 -8.80 0.57
C PHE A 162 34.09 -9.83 1.58
N GLY A 163 33.61 -11.09 1.54
CA GLY A 163 33.89 -12.10 2.55
C GLY A 163 32.90 -12.07 3.71
N THR A 164 32.88 -13.14 4.51
CA THR A 164 31.98 -13.24 5.66
C THR A 164 32.63 -12.58 6.89
N PRO A 165 31.96 -11.64 7.58
CA PRO A 165 32.50 -11.02 8.79
C PRO A 165 32.74 -12.07 9.89
N THR A 166 33.97 -12.17 10.40
CA THR A 166 34.34 -13.18 11.42
C THR A 166 34.43 -12.65 12.86
N GLY A 167 34.12 -11.37 13.08
CA GLY A 167 34.23 -10.73 14.41
C GLY A 167 35.68 -10.62 14.90
N ARG A 168 35.90 -9.92 16.03
CA ARG A 168 37.25 -9.61 16.55
C ARG A 168 37.90 -10.75 17.35
N HIS A 169 37.30 -11.95 17.34
CA HIS A 169 37.73 -13.09 18.15
C HIS A 169 37.94 -14.35 17.31
N CYS A 170 38.75 -14.23 16.26
CA CYS A 170 39.42 -15.37 15.64
C CYS A 170 40.83 -15.53 16.21
#